data_AF-A0A2P2BND6-F1
#
_entry.id   AF-A0A2P2BND6-F1
#
_cell.length_a   1.000
_cell.length_b   1.000
_cell.length_c   1.000
_cell.angle_alpha   90.00
_cell.angle_beta   90.00
_cell.angle_gamma   90.00
#
_symmetry.space_group_name_H-M   'P 1'
#
loop_
_entity.id
_entity.type
_entity.pdbx_description
1 polymer ?
#
loop_
_entity_poly.entity_id
_entity_poly.type
_entity_poly.pdbx_seq_one_letter_code
_entity_poly.pdbx_strand_id
1 'polypeptide(L)'
;MKLVWLVVAIIFAIAEAMTPSLTLIWFSLAAVILMFLSSFIESIIVQVIIFAVISIILLIIGTRKIVKKDKTFKYSTNLNAVLNKKGMVTKDIKENQMGLVVVDNEEWSAISIDNSEILKGEEVIVMKIEGVKLVVSKHDEVSIIK
;
A
#
# COMPACT_ATOMS: atom_id res chain seq x y z
N MET A 1 -39.13 15.99 -3.07
CA MET A 1 -37.83 15.56 -3.66
C MET A 1 -36.67 15.57 -2.66
N LYS A 2 -36.51 16.59 -1.82
CA LYS A 2 -35.42 16.67 -0.81
C LYS A 2 -35.26 15.42 0.07
N LEU A 3 -36.38 14.90 0.59
CA LEU A 3 -36.38 13.69 1.43
C LEU A 3 -35.84 12.45 0.69
N VAL A 4 -36.08 12.34 -0.61
CA VAL A 4 -35.55 11.21 -1.42
C VAL A 4 -34.03 11.29 -1.46
N TRP A 5 -33.47 12.46 -1.76
CA TRP A 5 -32.02 12.67 -1.79
C TRP A 5 -31.37 12.53 -0.40
N LEU A 6 -32.08 12.92 0.67
CA LEU A 6 -31.63 12.68 2.04
C LEU A 6 -31.54 11.18 2.36
N VAL A 7 -32.58 10.40 2.02
CA VAL A 7 -32.59 8.95 2.20
C VAL A 7 -31.47 8.29 1.40
N VAL A 8 -31.28 8.70 0.14
CA VAL A 8 -30.18 8.22 -0.72
C VAL A 8 -28.81 8.52 -0.07
N ALA A 9 -28.61 9.73 0.47
CA ALA A 9 -27.37 10.09 1.16
C ALA A 9 -27.11 9.19 2.39
N ILE A 10 -28.14 8.92 3.19
CA ILE A 10 -28.05 8.07 4.38
C ILE A 10 -27.73 6.63 3.98
N ILE A 11 -28.39 6.09 2.95
CA ILE A 11 -28.13 4.73 2.45
C ILE A 11 -26.67 4.59 2.04
N PHE A 12 -26.12 5.54 1.28
CA PHE A 12 -24.71 5.51 0.88
C PHE A 12 -23.76 5.64 2.07
N ALA A 13 -24.09 6.46 3.07
CA ALA A 13 -23.26 6.61 4.26
C ALA A 13 -23.23 5.33 5.12
N ILE A 14 -24.39 4.66 5.29
CA ILE A 14 -24.47 3.38 6.01
C ILE A 14 -23.73 2.29 5.23
N ALA A 15 -23.95 2.21 3.92
CA ALA A 15 -23.27 1.25 3.07
C ALA A 15 -21.75 1.43 3.11
N GLU A 16 -21.25 2.67 3.13
CA GLU A 16 -19.83 2.95 3.31
C GLU A 16 -19.32 2.40 4.65
N ALA A 17 -20.04 2.64 5.75
CA ALA A 17 -19.64 2.19 7.08
C ALA A 17 -19.54 0.65 7.20
N MET A 18 -20.24 -0.08 6.32
CA MET A 18 -20.17 -1.54 6.22
C MET A 18 -19.02 -2.03 5.34
N THR A 19 -18.35 -1.14 4.61
CA THR A 19 -17.30 -1.48 3.65
C THR A 19 -15.95 -0.87 4.04
N PRO A 20 -14.82 -1.53 3.74
CA PRO A 20 -13.49 -0.93 3.92
C PRO A 20 -13.14 0.06 2.78
N SER A 21 -14.08 0.40 1.91
CA SER A 21 -13.89 1.35 0.82
C SER A 21 -14.15 2.79 1.27
N LEU A 22 -13.58 3.75 0.54
CA LEU A 22 -13.86 5.18 0.68
C LEU A 22 -14.59 5.75 -0.55
N THR A 23 -15.37 4.91 -1.23
CA THR A 23 -15.99 5.25 -2.52
C THR A 23 -17.41 5.78 -2.33
N LEU A 24 -18.21 5.20 -1.43
CA LEU A 24 -19.62 5.53 -1.28
C LEU A 24 -19.83 6.87 -0.56
N ILE A 25 -18.85 7.33 0.22
CA ILE A 25 -18.91 8.64 0.87
C ILE A 25 -19.04 9.79 -0.14
N TRP A 26 -18.44 9.68 -1.33
CA TRP A 26 -18.53 10.70 -2.37
C TRP A 26 -19.92 10.78 -2.98
N PHE A 27 -20.59 9.63 -3.12
CA PHE A 27 -21.98 9.55 -3.56
C PHE A 27 -22.93 10.09 -2.50
N SER A 28 -22.66 9.84 -1.22
CA SER A 28 -23.41 10.44 -0.12
C SER A 28 -23.30 11.97 -0.14
N LEU A 29 -22.09 12.50 -0.29
CA LEU A 29 -21.85 13.95 -0.39
C LEU A 29 -22.55 14.57 -1.61
N ALA A 30 -22.48 13.90 -2.77
CA ALA A 30 -23.19 14.35 -3.97
C ALA A 30 -24.71 14.39 -3.78
N ALA A 31 -25.28 13.41 -3.07
CA ALA A 31 -26.71 13.36 -2.77
C ALA A 31 -27.14 14.51 -1.83
N VAL A 32 -26.31 14.86 -0.84
CA VAL A 32 -26.54 16.03 0.03
C VAL A 32 -26.52 17.32 -0.78
N ILE A 33 -25.55 17.50 -1.68
CA ILE A 33 -25.49 18.69 -2.55
C ILE A 33 -26.77 18.76 -3.42
N LEU A 34 -27.15 17.64 -4.02
CA LEU A 34 -28.34 17.58 -4.86
C LEU A 34 -29.63 17.80 -4.10
N MET A 35 -29.70 17.44 -2.82
CA MET A 35 -30.84 17.77 -1.96
C MET A 35 -31.14 19.27 -1.98
N PHE A 36 -30.11 20.13 -1.91
CA PHE A 36 -30.28 21.58 -1.99
C PHE A 36 -30.69 22.03 -3.39
N LEU A 37 -30.00 21.54 -4.43
CA LEU A 37 -30.26 21.88 -5.84
C LEU A 37 -31.65 21.42 -6.32
N SER A 38 -32.21 20.35 -5.73
CA SER A 38 -33.55 19.86 -6.04
C SER A 38 -34.66 20.87 -5.74
N SER A 39 -34.36 21.96 -5.02
CA SER A 39 -35.29 23.08 -4.83
C SER A 39 -35.48 23.94 -6.08
N PHE A 40 -34.51 23.92 -6.99
CA PHE A 40 -34.47 24.78 -8.18
C PHE A 40 -34.70 24.00 -9.48
N ILE A 41 -34.75 22.67 -9.41
CA ILE A 41 -34.82 21.78 -10.57
C ILE A 41 -36.04 20.89 -10.41
N GLU A 42 -37.02 21.04 -11.29
CA GLU A 42 -38.26 20.26 -11.24
C GLU A 42 -38.12 18.88 -11.90
N SER A 43 -37.29 18.78 -12.93
CA SER A 43 -37.10 17.53 -13.69
C SER A 43 -36.22 16.52 -12.95
N ILE A 44 -36.79 15.35 -12.65
CA ILE A 44 -36.07 14.24 -12.01
C ILE A 44 -34.90 13.73 -12.86
N ILE A 45 -35.05 13.73 -14.19
CA ILE A 45 -34.00 13.28 -15.12
C ILE A 45 -32.80 14.21 -15.02
N VAL A 46 -33.04 15.52 -14.98
CA VAL A 46 -31.97 16.53 -14.82
C VAL A 46 -31.28 16.38 -13.46
N GLN A 47 -32.04 16.13 -12.39
CA GLN A 47 -31.47 15.87 -11.06
C GLN A 47 -30.53 14.64 -11.09
N VAL A 48 -30.95 13.53 -11.69
CA VAL A 48 -30.14 12.30 -11.77
C VAL A 48 -28.86 12.51 -12.60
N ILE A 49 -28.94 13.26 -13.70
CA ILE A 49 -27.75 13.58 -14.50
C ILE A 49 -26.76 14.42 -13.68
N ILE A 50 -27.25 15.44 -12.99
CA ILE A 50 -26.40 16.29 -12.13
C ILE A 50 -25.78 15.47 -10.99
N PHE A 51 -26.54 14.57 -10.38
CA PHE A 51 -26.02 13.63 -9.37
C PHE A 51 -24.83 12.85 -9.90
N ALA A 52 -24.98 12.23 -11.08
CA ALA A 52 -23.94 11.41 -11.69
C ALA A 52 -22.68 12.23 -11.98
N VAL A 53 -22.85 13.42 -12.56
CA VAL A 53 -21.73 14.32 -12.87
C VAL A 53 -20.98 14.74 -11.61
N ILE A 54 -21.69 15.20 -10.57
CA ILE A 54 -21.07 15.61 -9.29
C ILE A 54 -20.35 14.44 -8.64
N SER A 55 -20.97 13.26 -8.61
CA SER A 55 -20.38 12.06 -8.01
C SER A 55 -19.10 11.64 -8.72
N ILE A 56 -19.09 11.64 -10.05
CA ILE A 56 -17.89 11.31 -10.85
C ILE A 56 -16.77 12.31 -10.59
N ILE A 57 -17.08 13.62 -10.56
CA ILE A 57 -16.10 14.67 -10.28
C ILE A 57 -15.50 14.48 -8.88
N LEU A 58 -16.34 14.28 -7.87
CA LEU A 58 -15.89 14.04 -6.49
C LEU A 58 -15.05 12.77 -6.38
N LEU A 59 -15.43 11.69 -7.06
CA LEU A 59 -14.68 10.43 -7.06
C LEU A 59 -13.31 10.61 -7.71
N ILE A 60 -13.21 11.27 -8.87
CA ILE A 60 -11.94 11.54 -9.55
C ILE A 60 -11.01 12.38 -8.67
N ILE A 61 -11.54 13.45 -8.06
CA ILE A 61 -10.76 14.35 -7.20
C ILE A 61 -10.34 13.64 -5.92
N GLY A 62 -11.28 12.93 -5.27
CA GLY A 62 -11.07 12.17 -4.04
C GLY A 62 -10.03 11.08 -4.24
N THR A 63 -10.20 10.23 -5.25
CA THR A 63 -9.28 9.15 -5.58
C THR A 63 -7.89 9.69 -5.90
N ARG A 64 -7.78 10.76 -6.70
CA ARG A 64 -6.47 11.35 -7.04
C ARG A 64 -5.78 11.96 -5.82
N LYS A 65 -6.51 12.59 -4.89
CA LYS A 65 -5.94 13.13 -3.65
C LYS A 65 -5.50 12.03 -2.70
N ILE A 66 -6.32 10.99 -2.52
CA ILE A 66 -6.02 9.87 -1.63
C ILE A 66 -4.81 9.10 -2.15
N VAL A 67 -4.81 8.71 -3.44
CA VAL A 67 -3.68 7.99 -4.05
C VAL A 67 -2.39 8.82 -4.02
N LYS A 68 -2.45 10.14 -4.21
CA LYS A 68 -1.25 11.00 -4.08
C LYS A 68 -0.77 11.14 -2.65
N LYS A 69 -1.67 11.12 -1.66
CA LYS A 69 -1.34 11.16 -0.23
C LYS A 69 -0.78 9.81 0.25
N ASP A 70 -1.24 8.71 -0.32
CA ASP A 70 -0.65 7.38 -0.11
C ASP A 70 0.72 7.24 -0.77
N LYS A 71 1.02 7.95 -1.86
CA LYS A 71 2.39 7.95 -2.40
C LYS A 71 3.42 8.60 -1.46
N THR A 72 3.00 9.48 -0.56
CA THR A 72 3.86 9.97 0.53
C THR A 72 3.90 9.02 1.72
N PHE A 73 2.90 8.16 1.87
CA PHE A 73 3.00 6.96 2.71
C PHE A 73 3.75 5.91 1.90
N LYS A 74 5.07 6.08 1.78
CA LYS A 74 5.92 4.93 1.49
C LYS A 74 5.49 3.86 2.49
N TYR A 75 4.74 2.86 2.06
CA TYR A 75 4.79 1.54 2.65
C TYR A 75 6.23 1.09 2.41
N SER A 76 7.16 1.61 3.20
CA SER A 76 8.22 0.81 3.75
C SER A 76 7.52 -0.19 4.67
N THR A 77 6.82 -1.16 4.07
CA THR A 77 6.86 -2.51 4.63
C THR A 77 8.32 -2.73 4.97
N ASN A 78 8.64 -3.07 6.21
CA ASN A 78 9.95 -3.05 6.88
C ASN A 78 11.17 -3.60 6.10
N LEU A 79 11.00 -4.13 4.89
CA LEU A 79 12.02 -4.54 3.94
C LEU A 79 13.19 -3.55 3.84
N ASN A 80 12.96 -2.24 3.64
CA ASN A 80 14.06 -1.27 3.53
C ASN A 80 14.81 -1.03 4.85
N ALA A 81 14.26 -1.42 6.01
CA ALA A 81 14.97 -1.29 7.28
C ALA A 81 16.12 -2.30 7.39
N VAL A 82 16.05 -3.40 6.63
CA VAL A 82 17.01 -4.50 6.65
C VAL A 82 18.18 -4.25 5.69
N LEU A 83 18.07 -3.29 4.76
CA LEU A 83 19.11 -2.95 3.79
C LEU A 83 20.35 -2.37 4.48
N ASN A 84 21.54 -2.83 4.11
CA ASN A 84 22.83 -2.47 4.72
C ASN A 84 22.99 -2.87 6.20
N LYS A 85 22.09 -3.69 6.74
CA LYS A 85 22.25 -4.25 8.09
C LYS A 85 23.06 -5.53 8.06
N LYS A 86 23.72 -5.79 9.20
CA LYS A 86 24.44 -7.03 9.48
C LYS A 86 23.45 -8.09 9.94
N GLY A 87 23.59 -9.28 9.40
CA GLY A 87 22.82 -10.47 9.76
C GLY A 87 23.73 -11.63 10.09
N MET A 88 23.21 -12.61 10.83
CA MET A 88 23.92 -13.85 11.14
C MET A 88 23.26 -15.03 10.43
N VAL A 89 24.06 -15.84 9.75
CA VAL A 89 23.57 -17.00 9.00
C VAL A 89 23.18 -18.12 9.96
N THR A 90 21.91 -18.52 9.96
CA THR A 90 21.40 -19.64 10.77
C THR A 90 21.38 -20.95 10.01
N LYS A 91 21.34 -20.89 8.67
CA LYS A 91 21.39 -22.04 7.76
C LYS A 91 22.26 -21.71 6.56
N ASP A 92 23.17 -22.63 6.22
CA ASP A 92 24.14 -22.49 5.13
C ASP A 92 23.49 -22.03 3.82
N ILE A 93 24.17 -21.11 3.14
CA ILE A 93 23.81 -20.58 1.82
C ILE A 93 24.80 -21.19 0.83
N LYS A 94 24.31 -21.88 -0.21
CA LYS A 94 25.12 -22.50 -1.27
C LYS A 94 24.68 -22.02 -2.65
N GLU A 95 25.50 -22.24 -3.67
CA GLU A 95 25.30 -21.83 -5.09
C GLU A 95 23.93 -22.22 -5.69
N ASN A 96 23.17 -23.12 -5.07
CA ASN A 96 21.83 -23.48 -5.52
C ASN A 96 20.84 -23.74 -4.36
N GLN A 97 21.16 -23.27 -3.16
CA GLN A 97 20.37 -23.51 -1.96
C GLN A 97 20.19 -22.22 -1.18
N MET A 98 18.93 -21.82 -0.99
CA MET A 98 18.59 -20.72 -0.10
C MET A 98 18.92 -21.09 1.36
N GLY A 99 19.67 -20.20 2.00
CA GLY A 99 19.91 -20.27 3.43
C GLY A 99 18.95 -19.39 4.20
N LEU A 100 19.21 -19.29 5.50
CA LEU A 100 18.44 -18.45 6.43
C LEU A 100 19.41 -17.55 7.17
N VAL A 101 19.03 -16.29 7.33
CA VAL A 101 19.79 -15.28 8.05
C VAL A 101 18.87 -14.58 9.03
N VAL A 102 19.40 -14.27 10.22
CA VAL A 102 18.69 -13.45 11.19
C VAL A 102 19.21 -12.02 11.09
N VAL A 103 18.31 -11.08 10.82
CA VAL A 103 18.58 -9.64 10.77
C VAL A 103 17.55 -8.93 11.62
N ASP A 104 17.98 -8.02 12.51
CA ASP A 104 17.09 -7.35 13.47
C ASP A 104 16.16 -8.29 14.26
N ASN A 105 16.65 -9.49 14.61
CA ASN A 105 15.88 -10.49 15.36
C ASN A 105 14.71 -11.12 14.56
N GLU A 106 14.68 -10.96 13.24
CA GLU A 106 13.77 -11.63 12.31
C GLU A 106 14.53 -12.60 11.39
N GLU A 107 13.96 -13.77 11.10
CA GLU A 107 14.56 -14.76 10.19
C GLU A 107 14.11 -14.53 8.74
N TRP A 108 15.08 -14.45 7.82
CA TRP A 108 14.88 -14.16 6.41
C TRP A 108 15.54 -15.22 5.53
N SER A 109 14.91 -15.52 4.40
CA SER A 109 15.54 -16.32 3.35
C SER A 109 16.63 -15.51 2.66
N ALA A 110 17.82 -16.09 2.49
CA ALA A 110 18.95 -15.38 1.90
C ALA A 110 19.64 -16.17 0.77
N ILE A 111 20.20 -15.42 -0.18
CA ILE A 111 21.06 -15.91 -1.24
C ILE A 111 22.35 -15.09 -1.28
N SER A 112 23.45 -15.73 -1.67
CA SER A 112 24.73 -15.05 -1.82
C SER A 112 24.75 -14.21 -3.10
N ILE A 113 25.39 -13.05 -3.07
CA ILE A 113 25.46 -12.13 -4.22
C ILE A 113 26.34 -12.68 -5.36
N ASP A 114 27.39 -13.42 -5.01
CA ASP A 114 28.42 -13.96 -5.89
C ASP A 114 28.35 -15.49 -5.98
N ASN A 115 27.26 -16.09 -5.48
CA ASN A 115 27.11 -17.53 -5.30
C ASN A 115 28.17 -18.17 -4.39
N SER A 116 28.89 -17.39 -3.58
CA SER A 116 29.79 -17.94 -2.58
C SER A 116 29.05 -18.79 -1.55
N GLU A 117 29.72 -19.84 -1.07
CA GLU A 117 29.24 -20.63 0.06
C GLU A 117 29.43 -19.85 1.36
N ILE A 118 28.32 -19.59 2.05
CA ILE A 118 28.30 -18.91 3.35
C ILE A 118 27.80 -19.89 4.40
N LEU A 119 28.65 -20.19 5.38
CA LEU A 119 28.37 -21.20 6.40
C LEU A 119 27.57 -20.61 7.56
N LYS A 120 26.83 -21.47 8.25
CA LYS A 120 26.15 -21.14 9.49
C LYS A 120 27.12 -20.53 10.50
N GLY A 121 26.72 -19.40 11.08
CA GLY A 121 27.49 -18.64 12.05
C GLY A 121 28.33 -17.50 11.45
N GLU A 122 28.42 -17.40 10.11
CA GLU A 122 29.07 -16.25 9.46
C GLU A 122 28.19 -14.99 9.50
N GLU A 123 28.85 -13.83 9.58
CA GLU A 123 28.21 -12.53 9.51
C GLU A 123 28.13 -12.05 8.06
N VAL A 124 26.95 -11.59 7.65
CA VAL A 124 26.68 -11.12 6.30
C VAL A 124 26.05 -9.73 6.30
N ILE A 125 26.23 -8.99 5.22
CA ILE A 125 25.58 -7.69 4.99
C ILE A 125 24.52 -7.84 3.92
N VAL A 126 23.33 -7.29 4.18
CA VAL A 126 22.24 -7.24 3.20
C VAL A 126 22.53 -6.17 2.15
N MET A 127 22.80 -6.59 0.92
CA MET A 127 23.13 -5.71 -0.20
C MET A 127 21.88 -5.23 -0.93
N LYS A 128 20.93 -6.13 -1.17
CA LYS A 128 19.66 -5.84 -1.84
C LYS A 128 18.58 -6.84 -1.44
N ILE A 129 17.34 -6.54 -1.84
CA ILE A 129 16.17 -7.37 -1.56
C ILE A 129 15.58 -7.78 -2.91
N GLU A 130 15.48 -9.09 -3.14
CA GLU A 130 14.89 -9.67 -4.36
C GLU A 130 13.65 -10.47 -4.00
N GLY A 131 12.49 -9.85 -4.15
CA GLY A 131 11.20 -10.44 -3.77
C GLY A 131 11.10 -10.63 -2.25
N VAL A 132 11.04 -11.89 -1.81
CA VAL A 132 11.00 -12.29 -0.38
C VAL A 132 12.37 -12.75 0.14
N LYS A 133 13.42 -12.64 -0.68
CA LYS A 133 14.77 -13.10 -0.35
C LYS A 133 15.71 -11.91 -0.18
N LEU A 134 16.60 -11.99 0.79
CA LEU A 134 17.71 -11.08 0.97
C LEU A 134 18.89 -11.54 0.12
N VAL A 135 19.53 -10.60 -0.56
CA VAL A 135 20.80 -10.85 -1.25
C VAL A 135 21.90 -10.31 -0.35
N VAL A 136 22.76 -11.21 0.09
CA VAL A 136 23.75 -10.94 1.13
C VAL A 136 25.17 -11.19 0.62
N SER A 137 26.15 -10.52 1.22
CA SER A 137 27.58 -10.71 0.97
C SER A 137 28.31 -10.90 2.31
N LYS A 138 29.42 -11.63 2.31
CA LYS A 138 30.23 -11.82 3.51
C LYS A 138 30.77 -10.48 4.00
N HIS A 139 30.73 -10.26 5.32
CA HIS A 139 31.22 -9.00 5.89
C HIS A 139 32.69 -8.70 5.53
N ASP A 140 33.52 -9.75 5.43
CA ASP A 140 34.94 -9.65 5.15
C ASP A 140 35.26 -9.09 3.75
N GLU A 141 34.41 -9.36 2.75
CA GLU A 141 34.61 -8.87 1.38
C GLU A 141 34.22 -7.41 1.21
N VAL A 142 33.18 -6.96 1.91
CA VAL A 142 32.72 -5.56 1.86
C VAL A 142 33.76 -4.60 2.44
N SER A 143 34.63 -5.09 3.33
CA SER A 143 35.70 -4.31 3.95
C SER A 143 36.88 -4.02 3.01
N ILE A 144 36.98 -4.74 1.88
CA ILE A 144 38.09 -4.62 0.91
C ILE A 144 37.77 -3.58 -0.19
N ILE A 145 36.50 -3.22 -0.37
CA ILE A 145 36.03 -2.35 -1.46
C ILE A 145 35.99 -0.85 -1.03
N LYS A 146 36.31 -0.56 0.24
CA LYS A 146 36.23 0.79 0.82
C LYS A 146 37.61 1.40 1.04
#